data_AF-A0A7J4SF39-F1
#
_entry.id   AF-A0A7J4SF39-F1
#
_cell.length_a   1.000
_cell.length_b   1.000
_cell.length_c   1.000
_cell.angle_alpha   90.00
_cell.angle_beta   90.00
_cell.angle_gamma   90.00
#
_symmetry.space_group_name_H-M   'P 1'
#
loop_
_entity.id
_entity.type
_entity.pdbx_description
1 polymer ?
#
loop_
_entity_poly.entity_id
_entity_poly.type
_entity_poly.pdbx_seq_one_letter_code
_entity_poly.pdbx_strand_id
1 'polypeptide(L)'
;MTDSHPLNNLLREMILAVAMIAFLVLGLWAHTGTMPPLVVVESSSMIHEENGEVGSIDAGDLILVMDTPYDNIVTFAEASAKDNNYFGYETHGMAGDVIIYQKNGDAGTPIIHRAILRVEPSQTTSPDRSAGENANNSEHCPNGGTWDSAVGDVDGEMGTCVLTWSVPGTNVTDSETVTIKFDGYSAGYYDCQRFAHANVEPYLVVWNWQPKHSGIVTLGDNNQCSVDQGGLVVNGSSGVHSSSGVAGPVREAWLVGVAGGEIPWLGTVKLMLSGPSSPGTQYVPSSSFLFLALVIGGIIFAPVGLEAIIKKIMQESPEMYQAKLETDYSSEE
;
A
#
# COMPACT_ATOMS: atom_id res chain seq x y z
N MET A 1 -27.44 -32.33 -37.01
CA MET A 1 -27.83 -31.17 -36.18
C MET A 1 -28.12 -31.73 -34.80
N THR A 2 -27.12 -31.76 -33.94
CA THR A 2 -27.28 -32.20 -32.55
C THR A 2 -27.99 -31.09 -31.79
N ASP A 3 -29.20 -31.38 -31.31
CA ASP A 3 -29.95 -30.52 -30.38
C ASP A 3 -29.13 -30.35 -29.09
N SER A 4 -28.27 -29.33 -29.05
CA SER A 4 -27.68 -28.89 -27.80
C SER A 4 -28.79 -28.26 -26.98
N HIS A 5 -29.28 -28.98 -25.98
CA HIS A 5 -30.22 -28.42 -25.01
C HIS A 5 -29.66 -27.08 -24.49
N PRO A 6 -30.46 -26.00 -24.45
CA PRO A 6 -30.00 -24.65 -24.08
C PRO A 6 -29.29 -24.61 -22.71
N LEU A 7 -29.65 -25.54 -21.82
CA LEU A 7 -29.01 -25.78 -20.51
C LEU A 7 -27.53 -26.20 -20.61
N ASN A 8 -27.14 -27.02 -21.59
CA ASN A 8 -25.76 -27.49 -21.72
C ASN A 8 -24.84 -26.37 -22.23
N ASN A 9 -25.35 -25.47 -23.07
CA ASN A 9 -24.61 -24.30 -23.53
C ASN A 9 -24.42 -23.29 -22.40
N LEU A 10 -25.48 -22.99 -21.64
CA LEU A 10 -25.42 -22.12 -20.46
C LEU A 10 -24.42 -22.66 -19.42
N LEU A 11 -24.46 -23.96 -19.13
CA LEU A 11 -23.55 -24.61 -18.18
C LEU A 11 -22.09 -24.50 -18.65
N ARG A 12 -21.83 -24.73 -19.95
CA ARG A 12 -20.49 -24.60 -20.53
C ARG A 12 -19.98 -23.16 -20.43
N GLU A 13 -20.78 -22.17 -20.78
CA GLU A 13 -20.42 -20.75 -20.71
C GLU A 13 -20.13 -20.33 -19.27
N MET A 14 -20.95 -20.76 -18.32
CA MET A 14 -20.74 -20.53 -16.89
C MET A 14 -19.43 -21.16 -16.41
N ILE A 15 -19.14 -22.42 -16.77
CA ILE A 15 -17.89 -23.09 -16.41
C ILE A 15 -16.68 -22.34 -16.99
N LEU A 16 -16.75 -21.93 -18.26
CA LEU A 16 -15.67 -21.17 -18.89
C LEU A 16 -15.43 -19.82 -18.20
N ALA A 17 -16.50 -19.09 -17.88
CA ALA A 17 -16.40 -17.82 -17.16
C ALA A 17 -15.78 -18.00 -15.76
N VAL A 18 -16.24 -18.99 -15.00
CA VAL A 18 -15.68 -19.30 -13.67
C VAL A 18 -14.23 -19.75 -13.77
N ALA A 19 -13.88 -20.61 -14.74
CA ALA A 19 -12.51 -21.07 -14.94
C ALA A 19 -11.57 -19.91 -15.32
N MET A 20 -12.03 -18.98 -16.16
CA MET A 20 -11.28 -17.78 -16.51
C MET A 20 -11.05 -16.88 -15.29
N ILE A 21 -12.08 -16.61 -14.49
CA ILE A 21 -11.95 -15.81 -13.27
C ILE A 21 -11.00 -16.49 -12.28
N ALA A 22 -11.15 -17.81 -12.07
CA ALA A 22 -10.27 -18.57 -11.20
C ALA A 22 -8.81 -18.51 -11.68
N PHE A 23 -8.57 -18.63 -12.99
CA PHE A 23 -7.23 -18.50 -13.56
C PHE A 23 -6.65 -17.10 -13.35
N LEU A 24 -7.45 -16.05 -13.51
CA LEU A 24 -7.00 -14.67 -13.26
C LEU A 24 -6.68 -14.44 -11.77
N VAL A 25 -7.55 -14.89 -10.87
CA VAL A 25 -7.33 -14.74 -9.41
C VAL A 25 -6.12 -15.55 -8.96
N LEU A 26 -5.96 -16.78 -9.44
CA LEU A 26 -4.79 -17.61 -9.15
C LEU A 26 -3.51 -17.03 -9.74
N GLY A 27 -3.57 -16.48 -10.96
CA GLY A 27 -2.45 -15.79 -11.58
C GLY A 27 -2.02 -14.54 -10.79
N LEU A 28 -2.98 -13.74 -10.36
CA LEU A 28 -2.73 -12.57 -9.49
C LEU A 28 -2.14 -13.00 -8.16
N TRP A 29 -2.74 -13.98 -7.48
CA TRP A 29 -2.22 -14.51 -6.22
C TRP A 29 -0.80 -15.09 -6.36
N ALA A 30 -0.53 -15.82 -7.44
CA ALA A 30 0.81 -16.35 -7.71
C ALA A 30 1.84 -15.24 -8.01
N HIS A 31 1.40 -14.09 -8.53
CA HIS A 31 2.26 -12.94 -8.80
C HIS A 31 2.48 -12.07 -7.57
N THR A 32 1.44 -11.82 -6.77
CA THR A 32 1.49 -10.89 -5.64
C THR A 32 1.85 -11.56 -4.31
N GLY A 33 1.63 -12.87 -4.17
CA GLY A 33 1.84 -13.62 -2.92
C GLY A 33 0.77 -13.40 -1.84
N THR A 34 -0.13 -12.43 -2.02
CA THR A 34 -1.11 -12.01 -1.01
C THR A 34 -2.55 -12.26 -1.44
N MET A 35 -3.44 -12.40 -0.45
CA MET A 35 -4.89 -12.46 -0.68
C MET A 35 -5.61 -11.56 0.35
N PRO A 36 -6.36 -10.52 -0.09
CA PRO A 36 -6.67 -10.18 -1.49
C PRO A 36 -5.48 -9.55 -2.24
N PRO A 37 -5.27 -9.88 -3.53
CA PRO A 37 -4.14 -9.37 -4.32
C PRO A 37 -4.31 -7.90 -4.76
N LEU A 38 -5.53 -7.37 -4.63
CA LEU A 38 -5.92 -6.03 -5.06
C LEU A 38 -6.78 -5.37 -3.98
N VAL A 39 -6.47 -4.12 -3.65
CA VAL A 39 -7.26 -3.28 -2.75
C VAL A 39 -7.69 -2.00 -3.44
N VAL A 40 -8.77 -1.38 -2.94
CA VAL A 40 -9.32 -0.15 -3.51
C VAL A 40 -9.09 0.98 -2.55
N VAL A 41 -8.63 2.11 -3.08
CA VAL A 41 -8.36 3.31 -2.30
C VAL A 41 -9.67 4.05 -2.10
N GLU A 42 -10.06 4.26 -0.84
CA GLU A 42 -11.36 4.87 -0.50
C GLU A 42 -11.26 6.34 -0.07
N SER A 43 -10.05 6.88 0.12
CA SER A 43 -9.85 8.21 0.72
C SER A 43 -8.67 8.97 0.10
N SER A 44 -8.67 10.29 0.24
CA SER A 44 -7.64 11.18 -0.32
C SER A 44 -6.42 11.39 0.58
N SER A 45 -6.09 10.47 1.49
CA SER A 45 -4.96 10.64 2.42
C SER A 45 -3.58 10.43 1.77
N MET A 46 -3.51 9.82 0.59
CA MET A 46 -2.28 9.52 -0.14
C MET A 46 -2.08 10.35 -1.41
N ILE A 47 -2.94 11.34 -1.64
CA ILE A 47 -2.80 12.24 -2.80
C ILE A 47 -1.65 13.21 -2.55
N HIS A 48 -0.88 13.55 -3.56
CA HIS A 48 0.08 14.66 -3.47
C HIS A 48 -0.09 15.69 -4.58
N GLU A 49 -1.00 15.41 -5.54
CA GLU A 49 -1.42 16.33 -6.60
C GLU A 49 -2.95 16.40 -6.67
N GLU A 50 -3.52 17.61 -6.73
CA GLU A 50 -4.98 17.82 -6.61
C GLU A 50 -5.79 17.31 -7.81
N ASN A 51 -5.17 17.15 -8.99
CA ASN A 51 -5.88 16.79 -10.23
C ASN A 51 -5.94 15.28 -10.50
N GLY A 52 -5.21 14.49 -9.70
CA GLY A 52 -4.98 13.06 -9.86
C GLY A 52 -4.09 12.74 -11.06
N GLU A 53 -2.92 12.16 -10.81
CA GLU A 53 -1.94 11.78 -11.82
C GLU A 53 -1.40 10.37 -11.58
N VAL A 54 -0.87 9.76 -12.65
CA VAL A 54 -0.22 8.45 -12.56
C VAL A 54 1.06 8.60 -11.73
N GLY A 55 1.14 7.89 -10.61
CA GLY A 55 2.21 7.99 -9.62
C GLY A 55 1.76 8.54 -8.27
N SER A 56 0.55 9.07 -8.14
CA SER A 56 -0.10 9.35 -6.85
C SER A 56 -1.20 8.33 -6.57
N ILE A 57 -1.35 7.91 -5.32
CA ILE A 57 -2.43 7.00 -4.93
C ILE A 57 -3.71 7.81 -4.73
N ASP A 58 -4.62 7.75 -5.71
CA ASP A 58 -5.88 8.47 -5.68
C ASP A 58 -7.06 7.59 -5.25
N ALA A 59 -8.07 8.23 -4.67
CA ALA A 59 -9.33 7.55 -4.39
C ALA A 59 -9.98 7.06 -5.68
N GLY A 60 -10.33 5.78 -5.73
CA GLY A 60 -10.83 5.12 -6.93
C GLY A 60 -9.79 4.34 -7.72
N ASP A 61 -8.54 4.30 -7.27
CA ASP A 61 -7.51 3.42 -7.85
C ASP A 61 -7.54 2.01 -7.23
N LEU A 62 -7.02 1.05 -7.98
CA LEU A 62 -6.71 -0.29 -7.48
C LEU A 62 -5.22 -0.41 -7.23
N ILE A 63 -4.81 -0.91 -6.08
CA ILE A 63 -3.41 -1.14 -5.75
C ILE A 63 -3.16 -2.65 -5.67
N LEU A 64 -2.11 -3.11 -6.34
CA LEU A 64 -1.58 -4.46 -6.17
C LEU A 64 -0.87 -4.57 -4.82
N VAL A 65 -1.25 -5.55 -4.02
CA VAL A 65 -0.67 -5.76 -2.68
C VAL A 65 0.43 -6.80 -2.78
N MET A 66 1.68 -6.42 -2.61
CA MET A 66 2.83 -7.31 -2.76
C MET A 66 3.25 -7.93 -1.43
N ASP A 67 3.49 -9.24 -1.41
CA ASP A 67 4.09 -9.94 -0.28
C ASP A 67 5.57 -9.59 -0.22
N THR A 68 5.93 -8.75 0.74
CA THR A 68 7.30 -8.28 0.93
C THR A 68 7.69 -8.57 2.37
N PRO A 69 8.83 -9.25 2.62
CA PRO A 69 9.32 -9.48 3.97
C PRO A 69 9.42 -8.17 4.73
N TYR A 70 9.02 -8.17 6.00
CA TYR A 70 8.98 -6.97 6.81
C TYR A 70 10.33 -6.26 6.88
N ASP A 71 11.43 -7.02 6.97
CA ASP A 71 12.80 -6.49 7.00
C ASP A 71 13.21 -5.75 5.72
N ASN A 72 12.58 -6.05 4.59
CA ASN A 72 12.88 -5.43 3.30
C ASN A 72 12.13 -4.11 3.06
N ILE A 73 11.19 -3.73 3.94
CA ILE A 73 10.47 -2.46 3.82
C ILE A 73 11.43 -1.29 4.05
N VAL A 74 11.58 -0.44 3.05
CA VAL A 74 12.41 0.76 3.11
C VAL A 74 11.58 1.94 3.58
N THR A 75 11.96 2.54 4.70
CA THR A 75 11.27 3.73 5.22
C THR A 75 11.73 5.03 4.56
N PHE A 76 10.92 6.09 4.64
CA PHE A 76 11.27 7.42 4.15
C PHE A 76 12.59 7.93 4.74
N ALA A 77 12.82 7.69 6.04
CA ALA A 77 14.05 8.06 6.72
C ALA A 77 15.28 7.39 6.07
N GLU A 78 15.21 6.09 5.80
CA GLU A 78 16.29 5.33 5.16
C GLU A 78 16.49 5.73 3.70
N ALA A 79 15.40 5.87 2.95
CA ALA A 79 15.46 6.26 1.53
C ALA A 79 15.97 7.69 1.32
N SER A 80 15.87 8.55 2.34
CA SER A 80 16.32 9.94 2.27
C SER A 80 17.71 10.17 2.87
N ALA A 81 18.28 9.17 3.54
CA ALA A 81 19.58 9.26 4.18
C ALA A 81 20.71 9.02 3.16
N LYS A 82 21.56 10.04 2.92
CA LYS A 82 22.61 10.01 1.88
C LYS A 82 23.67 8.92 2.07
N ASP A 83 23.84 8.48 3.30
CA ASP A 83 24.78 7.44 3.74
C ASP A 83 24.16 6.04 3.80
N ASN A 84 22.86 5.91 3.54
CA ASN A 84 22.16 4.64 3.50
C ASN A 84 22.20 4.03 2.08
N ASN A 85 22.21 2.70 2.00
CA ASN A 85 22.20 1.96 0.72
C ASN A 85 20.92 2.18 -0.09
N TYR A 86 19.82 2.54 0.57
CA TYR A 86 18.51 2.78 -0.06
C TYR A 86 18.31 4.23 -0.49
N PHE A 87 19.35 5.08 -0.43
CA PHE A 87 19.23 6.48 -0.80
C PHE A 87 18.67 6.67 -2.21
N GLY A 88 17.59 7.46 -2.34
CA GLY A 88 16.90 7.73 -3.61
C GLY A 88 15.91 6.65 -4.05
N TYR A 89 15.61 5.68 -3.19
CA TYR A 89 14.53 4.72 -3.43
C TYR A 89 13.16 5.40 -3.25
N GLU A 90 12.31 5.33 -4.27
CA GLU A 90 11.02 6.00 -4.32
C GLU A 90 9.90 5.05 -4.74
N THR A 91 8.74 5.18 -4.10
CA THR A 91 7.49 4.53 -4.51
C THR A 91 6.35 5.54 -4.48
N HIS A 92 5.47 5.46 -5.49
CA HIS A 92 4.34 6.38 -5.67
C HIS A 92 4.75 7.86 -5.55
N GLY A 93 5.83 8.24 -6.27
CA GLY A 93 6.27 9.63 -6.41
C GLY A 93 7.07 10.23 -5.25
N MET A 94 7.28 9.50 -4.15
CA MET A 94 8.11 9.98 -3.04
C MET A 94 8.97 8.87 -2.42
N ALA A 95 9.93 9.25 -1.58
CA ALA A 95 10.88 8.33 -0.96
C ALA A 95 10.21 7.30 -0.02
N GLY A 96 10.76 6.09 0.02
CA GLY A 96 10.29 4.99 0.87
C GLY A 96 9.04 4.27 0.34
N ASP A 97 8.71 3.16 0.99
CA ASP A 97 7.58 2.30 0.65
C ASP A 97 6.24 2.81 1.18
N VAL A 98 5.16 2.49 0.47
CA VAL A 98 3.79 2.59 0.97
C VAL A 98 3.32 1.21 1.41
N ILE A 99 2.83 1.09 2.65
CA ILE A 99 2.46 -0.20 3.24
C ILE A 99 0.97 -0.27 3.54
N ILE A 100 0.41 -1.47 3.40
CA ILE A 100 -0.96 -1.81 3.75
C ILE A 100 -0.93 -2.58 5.08
N TYR A 101 -1.65 -2.11 6.10
CA TYR A 101 -1.60 -2.75 7.42
C TYR A 101 -2.93 -2.68 8.17
N GLN A 102 -3.10 -3.58 9.14
CA GLN A 102 -4.23 -3.61 10.07
C GLN A 102 -3.92 -2.79 11.32
N LYS A 103 -4.88 -1.97 11.76
CA LYS A 103 -4.71 -1.10 12.93
C LYS A 103 -4.66 -1.94 14.20
N ASN A 104 -3.51 -2.00 14.86
CA ASN A 104 -3.28 -2.82 16.06
C ASN A 104 -3.56 -4.32 15.86
N GLY A 105 -3.59 -4.81 14.61
CA GLY A 105 -4.05 -6.17 14.29
C GLY A 105 -5.55 -6.41 14.45
N ASP A 106 -6.34 -5.35 14.68
CA ASP A 106 -7.79 -5.44 14.77
C ASP A 106 -8.40 -5.66 13.38
N ALA A 107 -9.43 -6.51 13.32
CA ALA A 107 -10.20 -6.72 12.10
C ALA A 107 -10.91 -5.42 11.68
N GLY A 108 -10.73 -5.01 10.44
CA GLY A 108 -11.36 -3.82 9.88
C GLY A 108 -10.76 -3.43 8.54
N THR A 109 -11.12 -2.24 8.05
CA THR A 109 -10.51 -1.69 6.84
C THR A 109 -9.03 -1.40 7.10
N PRO A 110 -8.11 -1.97 6.30
CA PRO A 110 -6.68 -1.70 6.43
C PRO A 110 -6.39 -0.25 6.04
N ILE A 111 -5.23 0.25 6.49
CA ILE A 111 -4.72 1.57 6.15
C ILE A 111 -3.61 1.42 5.12
N ILE A 112 -3.57 2.33 4.16
CA ILE A 112 -2.55 2.39 3.10
C ILE A 112 -1.82 3.71 3.29
N HIS A 113 -0.64 3.70 3.89
CA HIS A 113 0.14 4.92 4.18
C HIS A 113 1.63 4.67 4.01
N ARG A 114 2.40 5.76 3.87
CA ARG A 114 3.84 5.70 3.70
C ARG A 114 4.54 5.29 4.99
N ALA A 115 5.52 4.39 4.87
CA ALA A 115 6.43 4.04 5.96
C ALA A 115 7.43 5.19 6.17
N ILE A 116 7.30 5.92 7.29
CA ILE A 116 8.12 7.11 7.55
C ILE A 116 9.45 6.76 8.20
N LEU A 117 9.38 5.99 9.28
CA LEU A 117 10.54 5.52 10.03
C LEU A 117 10.21 4.20 10.70
N ARG A 118 11.25 3.41 10.95
CA ARG A 118 11.15 2.17 11.73
C ARG A 118 11.86 2.38 13.06
N VAL A 119 11.25 1.92 14.13
CA VAL A 119 11.89 1.91 15.45
C VAL A 119 12.22 0.47 15.85
N GLU A 120 13.50 0.26 16.15
CA GLU A 120 14.06 -1.05 16.46
C GLU A 120 14.65 -1.07 17.88
N PRO A 121 14.52 -2.18 18.61
CA PRO A 121 15.20 -2.36 19.89
C PRO A 121 16.72 -2.30 19.71
N SER A 122 17.41 -1.53 20.54
CA SER A 122 18.87 -1.43 20.56
C SER A 122 19.45 -2.27 21.69
N GLN A 123 19.19 -1.88 22.94
CA GLN A 123 19.53 -2.68 24.11
C GLN A 123 18.28 -3.30 24.71
N THR A 124 18.36 -4.58 25.05
CA THR A 124 17.28 -5.34 25.68
C THR A 124 17.77 -6.03 26.94
N THR A 125 16.83 -6.35 27.83
CA THR A 125 17.04 -7.18 29.02
C THR A 125 15.92 -8.19 29.13
N SER A 126 16.23 -9.35 29.72
CA SER A 126 15.24 -10.38 29.98
C SER A 126 14.14 -9.87 30.91
N PRO A 127 12.86 -10.19 30.60
CA PRO A 127 11.72 -9.76 31.39
C PRO A 127 11.50 -10.66 32.62
N ASP A 128 10.63 -10.22 33.53
CA ASP A 128 10.02 -11.11 34.52
C ASP A 128 8.94 -11.97 33.86
N ARG A 129 9.28 -13.24 33.61
CA ARG A 129 8.38 -14.23 33.00
C ARG A 129 7.22 -14.64 33.91
N SER A 130 7.24 -14.27 35.19
CA SER A 130 6.13 -14.53 36.12
C SER A 130 5.01 -13.47 36.03
N ALA A 131 5.27 -12.35 35.37
CA ALA A 131 4.27 -11.32 35.12
C ALA A 131 3.19 -11.83 34.16
N GLY A 132 1.92 -11.51 34.46
CA GLY A 132 0.80 -11.87 33.58
C GLY A 132 0.83 -11.07 32.27
N GLU A 133 0.19 -11.57 31.21
CA GLU A 133 0.22 -10.95 29.87
C GLU A 133 -0.26 -9.49 29.79
N ASN A 134 -1.12 -9.07 30.72
CA ASN A 134 -1.65 -7.70 30.81
C ASN A 134 -0.96 -6.86 31.88
N ALA A 135 0.18 -7.33 32.41
CA ALA A 135 0.94 -6.59 33.40
C ALA A 135 1.52 -5.32 32.79
N ASN A 136 1.77 -4.32 33.64
CA ASN A 136 2.40 -3.08 33.19
C ASN A 136 3.90 -3.29 32.91
N ASN A 137 4.54 -2.29 32.31
CA ASN A 137 5.98 -2.33 32.04
C ASN A 137 6.83 -2.54 33.30
N SER A 138 6.42 -2.03 34.47
CA SER A 138 7.21 -2.19 35.70
C SER A 138 7.19 -3.61 36.25
N GLU A 139 6.12 -4.36 35.98
CA GLU A 139 5.97 -5.76 36.34
C GLU A 139 6.72 -6.66 35.34
N HIS A 140 6.56 -6.42 34.03
CA HIS A 140 7.35 -7.14 33.01
C HIS A 140 8.84 -6.81 33.06
N CYS A 141 9.18 -5.55 33.38
CA CYS A 141 10.53 -5.00 33.30
C CYS A 141 10.91 -4.34 34.63
N PRO A 142 11.20 -5.13 35.69
CA PRO A 142 11.53 -4.59 37.01
C PRO A 142 12.83 -3.77 37.03
N ASN A 143 13.72 -4.00 36.06
CA ASN A 143 14.97 -3.26 35.89
C ASN A 143 14.83 -2.04 34.95
N GLY A 144 13.59 -1.68 34.58
CA GLY A 144 13.30 -0.62 33.63
C GLY A 144 13.20 -1.10 32.18
N GLY A 145 12.73 -0.21 31.32
CA GLY A 145 12.48 -0.48 29.90
C GLY A 145 10.99 -0.55 29.56
N THR A 146 10.72 -0.87 28.30
CA THR A 146 9.38 -1.04 27.74
C THR A 146 9.20 -2.47 27.29
N TRP A 147 8.11 -3.10 27.72
CA TRP A 147 7.78 -4.46 27.33
C TRP A 147 7.38 -4.53 25.86
N ASP A 148 8.08 -5.37 25.09
CA ASP A 148 7.70 -5.67 23.71
C ASP A 148 7.55 -7.17 23.52
N SER A 149 6.31 -7.63 23.35
CA SER A 149 5.95 -9.04 23.21
C SER A 149 6.34 -9.70 21.88
N ALA A 150 6.67 -8.93 20.84
CA ALA A 150 6.98 -9.49 19.51
C ALA A 150 8.47 -9.57 19.18
N VAL A 151 9.34 -9.27 20.14
CA VAL A 151 10.79 -9.35 19.97
C VAL A 151 11.30 -10.51 20.80
N GLY A 152 12.07 -11.42 20.19
CA GLY A 152 12.68 -12.55 20.90
C GLY A 152 13.73 -12.08 21.92
N ASP A 153 13.73 -12.69 23.10
CA ASP A 153 14.77 -12.49 24.11
C ASP A 153 15.92 -13.51 23.95
N VAL A 154 17.00 -13.30 24.70
CA VAL A 154 18.19 -14.17 24.72
C VAL A 154 17.91 -15.61 25.18
N ASP A 155 16.80 -15.83 25.88
CA ASP A 155 16.35 -17.15 26.33
C ASP A 155 15.66 -17.96 25.21
N GLY A 156 15.39 -17.34 24.04
CA GLY A 156 14.71 -17.94 22.91
C GLY A 156 13.19 -17.88 22.99
N GLU A 157 12.61 -17.29 24.05
CA GLU A 157 11.18 -17.01 24.16
C GLU A 157 10.86 -15.63 23.57
N MET A 158 9.63 -15.48 23.08
CA MET A 158 9.14 -14.19 22.60
C MET A 158 8.86 -13.25 23.78
N GLY A 159 9.13 -11.98 23.57
CA GLY A 159 8.92 -10.93 24.53
C GLY A 159 10.20 -10.56 25.27
N THR A 160 10.57 -9.29 25.21
CA THR A 160 11.75 -8.74 25.89
C THR A 160 11.47 -7.34 26.42
N CYS A 161 12.27 -6.89 27.39
CA CYS A 161 12.25 -5.51 27.85
C CYS A 161 13.26 -4.69 27.05
N VAL A 162 12.77 -3.69 26.33
CA VAL A 162 13.59 -2.79 25.52
C VAL A 162 13.99 -1.58 26.36
N LEU A 163 15.29 -1.36 26.52
CA LEU A 163 15.84 -0.24 27.28
C LEU A 163 16.01 1.00 26.39
N THR A 164 16.50 0.78 25.17
CA THR A 164 16.83 1.84 24.21
C THR A 164 16.42 1.46 22.80
N TRP A 165 16.22 2.48 21.98
CA TRP A 165 15.71 2.38 20.62
C TRP A 165 16.69 2.99 19.63
N SER A 166 16.71 2.41 18.43
CA SER A 166 17.44 2.93 17.27
C SER A 166 16.46 3.13 16.12
N VAL A 167 16.74 4.13 15.28
CA VAL A 167 15.94 4.43 14.08
C VAL A 167 16.86 4.44 12.86
N PRO A 168 16.85 3.37 12.05
CA PRO A 168 17.61 3.30 10.81
C PRO A 168 17.32 4.49 9.89
N GLY A 169 18.36 4.96 9.18
CA GLY A 169 18.26 6.15 8.31
C GLY A 169 18.28 7.50 9.05
N THR A 170 18.61 7.49 10.36
CA THR A 170 18.74 8.72 11.15
C THR A 170 19.96 8.66 12.07
N ASN A 171 20.19 9.75 12.81
CA ASN A 171 21.23 9.83 13.83
C ASN A 171 20.81 9.28 15.21
N VAL A 172 19.58 8.76 15.36
CA VAL A 172 19.10 8.22 16.62
C VAL A 172 19.53 6.76 16.75
N THR A 173 20.53 6.53 17.58
CA THR A 173 21.01 5.19 17.96
C THR A 173 21.05 5.07 19.47
N ASP A 174 20.55 3.95 20.00
CA ASP A 174 20.69 3.60 21.41
C ASP A 174 20.14 4.67 22.39
N SER A 175 18.93 5.17 22.12
CA SER A 175 18.30 6.24 22.91
C SER A 175 17.00 5.77 23.57
N GLU A 176 16.75 6.18 24.81
CA GLU A 176 15.49 5.87 25.51
C GLU A 176 14.28 6.56 24.87
N THR A 177 14.48 7.77 24.32
CA THR A 177 13.46 8.53 23.58
C THR A 177 13.95 8.90 22.18
N VAL A 178 13.02 8.96 21.25
CA VAL A 178 13.26 9.26 19.85
C VAL A 178 12.89 10.72 19.59
N THR A 179 13.85 11.48 19.08
CA THR A 179 13.64 12.87 18.63
C THR A 179 14.31 13.05 17.28
N ILE A 180 13.53 13.32 16.25
CA ILE A 180 13.97 13.42 14.86
C ILE A 180 13.30 14.61 14.19
N LYS A 181 14.08 15.38 13.43
CA LYS A 181 13.59 16.49 12.60
C LYS A 181 13.83 16.13 11.13
N PHE A 182 12.75 16.06 10.36
CA PHE A 182 12.80 15.83 8.92
C PHE A 182 13.01 17.15 8.17
N ASP A 183 14.12 17.83 8.47
CA ASP A 183 14.46 19.17 8.00
C ASP A 183 15.43 19.20 6.79
N GLY A 184 15.83 18.03 6.29
CA GLY A 184 16.83 17.86 5.23
C GLY A 184 18.27 17.86 5.72
N TYR A 185 18.51 18.08 7.01
CA TYR A 185 19.84 18.04 7.63
C TYR A 185 19.99 16.83 8.57
N SER A 186 19.06 16.67 9.51
CA SER A 186 19.10 15.60 10.52
C SER A 186 18.50 14.29 9.99
N ALA A 187 17.48 14.41 9.14
CA ALA A 187 16.87 13.36 8.35
C ALA A 187 16.38 13.98 7.02
N GLY A 188 15.83 13.16 6.12
CA GLY A 188 15.21 13.65 4.87
C GLY A 188 14.21 14.78 5.10
N TYR A 189 14.08 15.71 4.16
CA TYR A 189 13.10 16.79 4.28
C TYR A 189 11.69 16.27 3.97
N TYR A 190 10.77 16.34 4.94
CA TYR A 190 9.36 15.98 4.75
C TYR A 190 8.48 17.20 4.96
N ASP A 191 7.81 17.68 3.91
CA ASP A 191 6.93 18.84 3.97
C ASP A 191 5.55 18.45 4.54
N CYS A 192 5.11 19.14 5.58
CA CYS A 192 3.79 18.91 6.17
C CYS A 192 2.66 19.63 5.45
N GLN A 193 2.93 20.45 4.43
CA GLN A 193 1.91 21.15 3.63
C GLN A 193 0.84 21.84 4.50
N ARG A 194 1.27 22.44 5.63
CA ARG A 194 0.42 23.09 6.61
C ARG A 194 0.88 24.52 6.85
N PHE A 195 -0.07 25.40 7.19
CA PHE A 195 0.26 26.78 7.55
C PHE A 195 1.07 26.79 8.86
N ALA A 196 2.33 27.21 8.79
CA ALA A 196 3.17 27.37 9.96
C ALA A 196 2.62 28.50 10.85
N HIS A 197 1.97 28.12 11.95
CA HIS A 197 1.60 29.02 13.04
C HIS A 197 2.55 28.80 14.22
N ALA A 198 2.83 29.84 15.00
CA ALA A 198 3.90 29.87 16.01
C ALA A 198 4.00 28.57 16.84
N ASN A 199 5.19 27.96 16.85
CA ASN A 199 5.53 26.65 17.44
C ASN A 199 5.03 25.40 16.71
N VAL A 200 4.73 25.51 15.42
CA VAL A 200 4.49 24.36 14.54
C VAL A 200 5.39 24.46 13.32
N GLU A 201 6.33 23.53 13.22
CA GLU A 201 7.30 23.43 12.14
C GLU A 201 6.58 23.08 10.81
N PRO A 202 7.05 23.60 9.67
CA PRO A 202 6.49 23.25 8.36
C PRO A 202 6.88 21.83 7.92
N TYR A 203 7.78 21.16 8.64
CA TYR A 203 8.26 19.82 8.36
C TYR A 203 7.96 18.84 9.50
N LEU A 204 8.08 17.55 9.22
CA LEU A 204 7.76 16.50 10.17
C LEU A 204 8.75 16.49 11.34
N VAL A 205 8.22 16.49 12.58
CA VAL A 205 9.04 16.45 13.80
C VAL A 205 8.49 15.39 14.75
N VAL A 206 9.31 14.38 15.00
CA VAL A 206 9.10 13.41 16.08
C VAL A 206 9.82 13.96 17.31
N TRP A 207 9.11 14.13 18.42
CA TRP A 207 9.64 14.83 19.58
C TRP A 207 9.46 14.05 20.87
N ASN A 208 10.58 13.72 21.52
CA ASN A 208 10.63 13.06 22.83
C ASN A 208 9.65 11.87 22.94
N TRP A 209 9.57 11.08 21.87
CA TRP A 209 8.68 9.95 21.79
C TRP A 209 9.33 8.74 22.46
N GLN A 210 8.61 8.10 23.40
CA GLN A 210 9.00 6.80 23.93
C GLN A 210 8.14 5.71 23.25
N PRO A 211 8.72 4.90 22.36
CA PRO A 211 8.01 3.81 21.69
C PRO A 211 7.42 2.83 22.71
N LYS A 212 6.18 2.38 22.46
CA LYS A 212 5.54 1.31 23.26
C LYS A 212 6.02 -0.07 22.85
N HIS A 213 6.53 -0.21 21.63
CA HIS A 213 7.08 -1.41 21.03
C HIS A 213 7.76 -1.04 19.71
N SER A 214 8.52 -2.00 19.17
CA SER A 214 9.11 -1.94 17.83
C SER A 214 8.03 -1.90 16.74
N GLY A 215 8.36 -1.26 15.62
CA GLY A 215 7.45 -1.17 14.47
C GLY A 215 7.74 0.00 13.54
N ILE A 216 6.93 0.13 12.49
CA ILE A 216 6.99 1.23 11.53
C ILE A 216 5.98 2.32 11.89
N VAL A 217 6.42 3.57 11.93
CA VAL A 217 5.55 4.75 12.00
C VAL A 217 5.12 5.11 10.59
N THR A 218 3.82 5.35 10.41
CA THR A 218 3.20 5.57 9.10
C THR A 218 2.48 6.91 9.04
N LEU A 219 2.39 7.46 7.83
CA LEU A 219 1.76 8.75 7.56
C LEU A 219 1.16 8.75 6.14
N GLY A 220 -0.06 9.26 6.02
CA GLY A 220 -0.63 9.59 4.71
C GLY A 220 0.05 10.82 4.13
N ASP A 221 0.38 10.75 2.83
CA ASP A 221 1.08 11.81 2.11
C ASP A 221 0.35 13.17 2.18
N ASN A 222 -0.99 13.14 2.24
CA ASN A 222 -1.87 14.32 2.40
C ASN A 222 -2.44 14.50 3.81
N ASN A 223 -1.73 14.07 4.86
CA ASN A 223 -2.28 14.09 6.22
C ASN A 223 -1.71 15.20 7.12
N GLN A 224 -1.06 16.22 6.53
CA GLN A 224 -0.51 17.38 7.24
C GLN A 224 0.44 17.03 8.41
N CYS A 225 1.23 15.97 8.25
CA CYS A 225 2.08 15.37 9.30
C CYS A 225 1.33 14.85 10.53
N SER A 226 0.02 14.60 10.43
CA SER A 226 -0.72 13.85 11.44
C SER A 226 -0.41 12.36 11.28
N VAL A 227 0.59 11.86 11.99
CA VAL A 227 0.99 10.44 11.89
C VAL A 227 -0.08 9.51 12.47
N ASP A 228 -0.13 8.29 11.96
CA ASP A 228 -1.18 7.33 12.34
C ASP A 228 -1.08 6.91 13.80
N GLN A 229 0.13 6.95 14.35
CA GLN A 229 0.43 6.60 15.73
C GLN A 229 0.06 7.70 16.74
N GLY A 230 -0.39 8.86 16.24
CA GLY A 230 -0.99 9.92 17.04
C GLY A 230 -0.01 10.82 17.80
N GLY A 231 -0.58 11.63 18.69
CA GLY A 231 0.06 12.79 19.30
C GLY A 231 1.30 12.51 20.17
N LEU A 232 1.50 11.26 20.60
CA LEU A 232 2.69 10.85 21.37
C LEU A 232 3.94 10.77 20.50
N VAL A 233 3.78 10.57 19.19
CA VAL A 233 4.89 10.52 18.22
C VAL A 233 5.15 11.92 17.67
N VAL A 234 4.10 12.55 17.14
CA VAL A 234 4.16 13.89 16.55
C VAL A 234 3.07 14.75 17.17
N ASN A 235 3.47 15.86 17.80
CA ASN A 235 2.54 16.75 18.50
C ASN A 235 1.46 17.28 17.55
N GLY A 236 0.20 17.26 18.00
CA GLY A 236 -0.96 17.66 17.21
C GLY A 236 -1.52 16.58 16.28
N SER A 237 -0.90 15.40 16.20
CA SER A 237 -1.44 14.29 15.40
C SER A 237 -2.67 13.69 16.06
N SER A 238 -3.73 13.52 15.28
CA SER A 238 -4.99 12.92 15.75
C SER A 238 -4.88 11.41 15.94
N GLY A 239 -3.97 10.77 15.19
CA GLY A 239 -3.82 9.33 15.13
C GLY A 239 -4.99 8.63 14.45
N VAL A 240 -4.77 7.39 14.05
CA VAL A 240 -5.80 6.51 13.52
C VAL A 240 -6.27 5.60 14.65
N HIS A 241 -7.59 5.43 14.77
CA HIS A 241 -8.20 4.68 15.87
C HIS A 241 -8.76 3.33 15.39
N SER A 242 -8.62 2.33 16.25
CA SER A 242 -9.24 1.01 16.15
C SER A 242 -10.02 0.69 17.43
N SER A 243 -10.62 -0.49 17.52
CA SER A 243 -11.29 -0.95 18.75
C SER A 243 -10.35 -0.97 19.96
N SER A 244 -9.06 -1.20 19.71
CA SER A 244 -8.01 -1.26 20.73
C SER A 244 -7.37 0.10 21.05
N GLY A 245 -7.87 1.20 20.46
CA GLY A 245 -7.40 2.57 20.69
C GLY A 245 -6.60 3.14 19.52
N VAL A 246 -5.72 4.11 19.79
CA VAL A 246 -4.82 4.68 18.77
C VAL A 246 -3.88 3.61 18.23
N ALA A 247 -3.65 3.58 16.93
CA ALA A 247 -2.73 2.66 16.28
C ALA A 247 -1.31 2.78 16.87
N GLY A 248 -0.67 1.65 17.17
CA GLY A 248 0.75 1.61 17.50
C GLY A 248 1.64 1.60 16.24
N PRO A 249 2.97 1.64 16.41
CA PRO A 249 3.90 1.34 15.31
C PRO A 249 3.55 0.02 14.64
N VAL A 250 3.50 -0.03 13.32
CA VAL A 250 3.06 -1.22 12.57
C VAL A 250 4.04 -2.37 12.81
N ARG A 251 3.56 -3.48 13.35
CA ARG A 251 4.34 -4.72 13.53
C ARG A 251 4.29 -5.58 12.28
N GLU A 252 5.24 -6.51 12.15
CA GLU A 252 5.23 -7.52 11.09
C GLU A 252 3.90 -8.28 11.02
N ALA A 253 3.38 -8.75 12.16
CA ALA A 253 2.11 -9.48 12.22
C ALA A 253 0.88 -8.63 11.80
N TRP A 254 1.02 -7.30 11.70
CA TRP A 254 -0.07 -6.40 11.28
C TRP A 254 0.06 -5.98 9.82
N LEU A 255 1.20 -6.26 9.19
CA LEU A 255 1.43 -5.98 7.78
C LEU A 255 0.56 -6.89 6.93
N VAL A 256 -0.16 -6.30 5.97
CA VAL A 256 -0.91 -7.03 4.94
C VAL A 256 -0.08 -7.16 3.67
N GLY A 257 0.71 -6.13 3.34
CA GLY A 257 1.66 -6.15 2.23
C GLY A 257 2.16 -4.74 1.90
N VAL A 258 2.97 -4.63 0.86
CA VAL A 258 3.51 -3.37 0.33
C VAL A 258 2.73 -2.98 -0.92
N ALA A 259 2.46 -1.70 -1.11
CA ALA A 259 1.79 -1.20 -2.29
C ALA A 259 2.72 -1.34 -3.50
N GLY A 260 2.28 -2.12 -4.49
CA GLY A 260 2.94 -2.28 -5.78
C GLY A 260 2.34 -1.38 -6.84
N GLY A 261 2.22 -1.89 -8.06
CA GLY A 261 1.63 -1.12 -9.17
C GLY A 261 0.17 -0.73 -8.91
N GLU A 262 -0.17 0.49 -9.26
CA GLU A 262 -1.55 0.99 -9.28
C GLU A 262 -2.20 0.74 -10.66
N ILE A 263 -3.50 0.48 -10.65
CA ILE A 263 -4.35 0.45 -11.85
C ILE A 263 -5.34 1.61 -11.72
N PRO A 264 -5.08 2.73 -12.41
CA PRO A 264 -5.86 3.95 -12.24
C PRO A 264 -7.35 3.77 -12.55
N TRP A 265 -8.18 4.48 -11.79
CA TRP A 265 -9.61 4.73 -12.03
C TRP A 265 -10.55 3.52 -11.94
N LEU A 266 -10.08 2.29 -12.13
CA LEU A 266 -10.93 1.08 -12.16
C LEU A 266 -11.60 0.78 -10.80
N GLY A 267 -10.98 1.17 -9.69
CA GLY A 267 -11.54 1.04 -8.35
C GLY A 267 -12.79 1.89 -8.13
N THR A 268 -12.97 2.96 -8.91
CA THR A 268 -14.18 3.80 -8.92
C THR A 268 -15.44 2.98 -9.14
N VAL A 269 -15.40 1.95 -9.99
CA VAL A 269 -16.56 1.06 -10.23
C VAL A 269 -16.99 0.36 -8.93
N LYS A 270 -16.03 -0.13 -8.14
CA LYS A 270 -16.33 -0.74 -6.84
C LYS A 270 -16.93 0.28 -5.89
N LEU A 271 -16.36 1.50 -5.83
CA LEU A 271 -16.86 2.57 -4.97
C LEU A 271 -18.28 3.01 -5.33
N MET A 272 -18.63 3.05 -6.63
CA MET A 272 -20.00 3.33 -7.09
C MET A 272 -21.02 2.28 -6.64
N LEU A 273 -20.59 1.03 -6.50
CA LEU A 273 -21.42 -0.11 -6.08
C LEU A 273 -21.34 -0.36 -4.57
N SER A 274 -20.56 0.42 -3.83
CA SER A 274 -20.32 0.20 -2.41
C SER A 274 -21.51 0.63 -1.56
N GLY A 275 -21.74 -0.11 -0.47
CA GLY A 275 -22.86 0.12 0.44
C GLY A 275 -22.66 1.31 1.39
N PRO A 276 -23.62 1.55 2.31
CA PRO A 276 -23.62 2.69 3.23
C PRO A 276 -22.40 2.79 4.18
N SER A 277 -21.62 1.71 4.31
CA SER A 277 -20.42 1.65 5.16
C SER A 277 -19.15 2.12 4.46
N SER A 278 -19.21 2.43 3.16
CA SER A 278 -18.09 2.97 2.39
C SER A 278 -18.29 4.47 2.15
N PRO A 279 -17.20 5.25 2.10
CA PRO A 279 -17.20 6.62 1.57
C PRO A 279 -17.82 6.76 0.18
N GLY A 280 -17.93 5.65 -0.58
CA GLY A 280 -18.39 5.66 -1.96
C GLY A 280 -17.46 6.50 -2.82
N THR A 281 -18.02 7.31 -3.72
CA THR A 281 -17.25 8.12 -4.67
C THR A 281 -16.96 9.54 -4.18
N GLN A 282 -17.19 9.86 -2.91
CA GLN A 282 -17.10 11.25 -2.43
C GLN A 282 -15.69 11.86 -2.56
N TYR A 283 -14.67 11.00 -2.52
CA TYR A 283 -13.25 11.38 -2.60
C TYR A 283 -12.65 11.18 -3.99
N VAL A 284 -13.41 10.58 -4.93
CA VAL A 284 -12.90 10.25 -6.27
C VAL A 284 -12.82 11.52 -7.12
N PRO A 285 -11.65 11.85 -7.70
CA PRO A 285 -11.51 12.99 -8.60
C PRO A 285 -12.48 12.92 -9.79
N SER A 286 -12.96 14.08 -10.24
CA SER A 286 -13.90 14.14 -11.38
C SER A 286 -13.25 13.65 -12.70
N SER A 287 -11.94 13.84 -12.84
CA SER A 287 -11.12 13.34 -13.96
C SER A 287 -11.17 11.81 -14.06
N SER A 288 -11.14 11.10 -12.93
CA SER A 288 -11.16 9.63 -12.86
C SER A 288 -12.40 9.03 -13.53
N PHE A 289 -13.56 9.69 -13.48
CA PHE A 289 -14.76 9.20 -14.16
C PHE A 289 -14.67 9.28 -15.68
N LEU A 290 -14.09 10.36 -16.20
CA LEU A 290 -13.90 10.52 -17.65
C LEU A 290 -12.89 9.50 -18.16
N PHE A 291 -11.77 9.32 -17.46
CA PHE A 291 -10.77 8.34 -17.85
C PHE A 291 -11.26 6.91 -17.70
N LEU A 292 -12.03 6.60 -16.66
CA LEU A 292 -12.72 5.31 -16.53
C LEU A 292 -13.62 5.04 -17.76
N ALA A 293 -14.43 6.02 -18.17
CA ALA A 293 -15.30 5.87 -19.34
C ALA A 293 -14.49 5.66 -20.62
N LEU A 294 -13.35 6.34 -20.78
CA LEU A 294 -12.44 6.15 -21.90
C LEU A 294 -11.78 4.75 -21.88
N VAL A 295 -11.36 4.25 -20.72
CA VAL A 295 -10.79 2.90 -20.57
C VAL A 295 -11.83 1.83 -20.92
N ILE A 296 -13.04 1.94 -20.37
CA ILE A 296 -14.15 1.01 -20.67
C ILE A 296 -14.50 1.06 -22.16
N GLY A 297 -14.65 2.27 -22.73
CA GLY A 297 -14.90 2.46 -24.15
C GLY A 297 -13.77 1.86 -25.00
N GLY A 298 -12.52 2.09 -24.62
CA GLY A 298 -11.33 1.53 -25.26
C GLY A 298 -11.37 0.00 -25.29
N ILE A 299 -11.67 -0.66 -24.17
CA ILE A 299 -11.78 -2.13 -24.10
C ILE A 299 -12.89 -2.66 -25.00
N ILE A 300 -14.05 -1.99 -25.03
CA ILE A 300 -15.20 -2.42 -25.84
C ILE A 300 -14.93 -2.23 -27.34
N PHE A 301 -14.32 -1.10 -27.73
CA PHE A 301 -14.07 -0.78 -29.14
C PHE A 301 -12.74 -1.32 -29.68
N ALA A 302 -11.80 -1.72 -28.82
CA ALA A 302 -10.51 -2.26 -29.22
C ALA A 302 -10.62 -3.46 -30.18
N PRO A 303 -11.49 -4.46 -29.96
CA PRO A 303 -11.63 -5.59 -30.90
C PRO A 303 -12.05 -5.14 -32.30
N VAL A 304 -13.00 -4.19 -32.39
CA VAL A 304 -13.50 -3.66 -33.66
C VAL A 304 -12.40 -2.88 -34.39
N GLY A 305 -11.65 -2.04 -33.66
CA GLY A 305 -10.52 -1.31 -34.20
C GLY A 305 -9.40 -2.23 -34.67
N LEU A 306 -9.07 -3.24 -33.87
CA LEU A 306 -8.05 -4.24 -34.17
C LEU A 306 -8.44 -5.09 -35.38
N GLU A 307 -9.69 -5.52 -35.50
CA GLU A 307 -10.21 -6.20 -36.69
C GLU A 307 -10.10 -5.32 -37.93
N ALA A 308 -10.51 -4.05 -37.84
CA ALA A 308 -10.43 -3.11 -38.97
C ALA A 308 -8.98 -2.88 -39.42
N ILE A 309 -8.04 -2.74 -38.49
CA ILE A 309 -6.61 -2.57 -38.77
C ILE A 309 -6.03 -3.84 -39.39
N ILE A 310 -6.27 -5.01 -38.79
CA ILE A 310 -5.77 -6.29 -39.31
C ILE A 310 -6.34 -6.53 -40.71
N LYS A 311 -7.63 -6.29 -40.92
CA LYS A 311 -8.27 -6.44 -42.23
C LYS A 311 -7.64 -5.53 -43.27
N LYS A 312 -7.34 -4.28 -42.92
CA LYS A 312 -6.66 -3.34 -43.82
C LYS A 312 -5.26 -3.82 -44.18
N ILE A 313 -4.46 -4.21 -43.19
CA ILE A 313 -3.09 -4.73 -43.40
C ILE A 313 -3.13 -5.99 -44.27
N MET A 314 -4.08 -6.90 -44.00
CA MET A 314 -4.22 -8.14 -44.75
C MET A 314 -4.65 -7.87 -46.20
N GLN A 315 -5.54 -6.90 -46.44
CA GLN A 315 -5.96 -6.50 -47.80
C GLN A 315 -4.83 -5.84 -48.61
N GLU A 316 -3.91 -5.15 -47.96
CA GLU A 316 -2.74 -4.53 -48.59
C GLU A 316 -1.55 -5.52 -48.73
N SER A 317 -1.68 -6.75 -48.25
CA SER A 317 -0.62 -7.76 -48.33
C SER A 317 -0.43 -8.30 -49.76
N PRO A 318 0.83 -8.56 -50.19
CA PRO A 318 1.12 -9.08 -51.52
C PRO A 318 0.54 -10.48 -51.77
N GLU A 319 0.36 -11.28 -50.72
CA GLU A 319 -0.29 -12.60 -50.84
C GLU A 319 -1.77 -12.48 -51.20
N MET A 320 -2.48 -11.49 -50.66
CA MET A 320 -3.87 -11.23 -51.08
C MET A 320 -3.99 -10.73 -52.52
N TYR A 321 -2.95 -10.05 -53.04
CA TYR A 321 -2.89 -9.67 -54.45
C TYR A 321 -2.67 -10.88 -55.36
N GLN A 322 -1.75 -11.78 -55.00
CA GLN A 322 -1.53 -13.04 -55.72
C GLN A 322 -2.77 -13.94 -55.69
N ALA A 323 -3.42 -14.09 -54.52
CA ALA A 323 -4.65 -14.88 -54.40
C ALA A 323 -5.77 -14.37 -55.33
N LYS A 324 -5.95 -13.05 -55.45
CA LYS A 324 -6.93 -12.46 -56.38
C LYS A 324 -6.60 -12.80 -57.84
N LEU A 325 -5.33 -12.68 -58.24
CA LEU A 325 -4.89 -13.05 -59.59
C LEU A 325 -5.17 -14.53 -59.90
N GLU A 326 -4.87 -15.43 -58.97
CA GLU A 326 -5.16 -16.87 -59.12
C GLU A 326 -6.67 -17.15 -59.24
N THR A 327 -7.49 -16.42 -58.48
CA THR A 327 -8.95 -16.58 -58.53
C THR A 327 -9.54 -16.08 -59.85
N ASP A 328 -9.07 -14.93 -60.34
CA ASP A 328 -9.51 -14.38 -61.62
C ASP A 328 -9.14 -15.31 -62.77
N TYR A 329 -7.90 -15.85 -62.78
CA TYR A 329 -7.45 -16.81 -63.80
C TYR A 329 -8.27 -18.10 -63.80
N SER A 330 -8.62 -18.62 -62.62
CA SER A 330 -9.48 -19.80 -62.47
C SER A 330 -10.93 -19.57 -62.91
N SER A 331 -11.39 -18.32 -62.98
CA SER A 331 -12.77 -17.98 -63.37
C SER A 331 -12.92 -17.74 -64.87
N GLU A 332 -11.81 -17.57 -65.59
CA GLU A 332 -11.76 -17.39 -67.04
C GLU A 332 -11.56 -18.72 -67.82
N GLU A 333 -11.23 -19.81 -67.13
CA GLU A 333 -11.28 -21.20 -67.64
C GLU A 333 -12.65 -21.86 -67.44
#